data_AF-A0A3B9RBW2-F1
#
_entry.id   AF-A0A3B9RBW2-F1
#
_cell.length_a   1.000
_cell.length_b   1.000
_cell.length_c   1.000
_cell.angle_alpha   90.00
_cell.angle_beta   90.00
_cell.angle_gamma   90.00
#
_symmetry.space_group_name_H-M   'P 1'
#
loop_
_entity.id
_entity.type
_entity.pdbx_description
1 polymer ?
#
loop_
_entity_poly.entity_id
_entity_poly.type
_entity_poly.pdbx_seq_one_letter_code
_entity_poly.pdbx_strand_id
1 'polypeptide(L)'
;LNEGDGKFSHIPLPIDAQVAPVNGSITVDFNEDGYNDILLIGNNFGNEVFVGRNDALNGLLLQNDGNGNFKSVSTSKSGFFVPGDAKSITTVKNSKNALPYYIVTQNRDSIRIFQKN
;
A
#
# COMPACT_ATOMS: atom_id res chain seq x y z
N LEU A 1 17.28 6.74 0.59
CA LEU A 1 17.14 8.13 0.13
C LEU A 1 18.13 8.40 -0.98
N ASN A 2 17.78 9.22 -1.97
CA ASN A 2 18.72 9.68 -2.99
C ASN A 2 19.42 10.94 -2.46
N GLU A 3 20.74 10.87 -2.27
CA GLU A 3 21.56 11.95 -1.70
C GLU A 3 22.22 12.82 -2.79
N GLY A 4 21.92 12.56 -4.06
CA GLY A 4 22.62 13.17 -5.20
C GLY A 4 23.93 12.47 -5.55
N ASP A 5 24.55 12.84 -6.67
CA ASP A 5 25.85 12.33 -7.14
C ASP A 5 25.96 10.79 -7.20
N GLY A 6 24.84 10.10 -7.46
CA GLY A 6 24.77 8.64 -7.47
C GLY A 6 24.89 7.98 -6.09
N LYS A 7 24.80 8.76 -5.00
CA LYS A 7 24.81 8.26 -3.62
C LYS A 7 23.40 7.97 -3.14
N PHE A 8 23.24 6.82 -2.50
CA PHE A 8 21.99 6.39 -1.92
C PHE A 8 22.22 5.91 -0.49
N SER A 9 21.36 6.35 0.42
CA SER A 9 21.29 5.84 1.80
C SER A 9 20.11 4.87 1.95
N HIS A 10 20.19 3.94 2.89
CA HIS A 10 19.10 3.00 3.18
C HIS A 10 18.36 3.42 4.45
N ILE A 11 17.03 3.50 4.37
CA ILE A 11 16.15 3.70 5.53
C ILE A 11 15.19 2.50 5.55
N PRO A 12 15.21 1.67 6.61
CA PRO A 12 14.30 0.53 6.69
C PRO A 12 12.85 1.02 6.82
N LEU A 13 11.94 0.39 6.09
CA LEU A 13 10.50 0.58 6.29
C LEU A 13 10.05 -0.06 7.62
N PRO A 14 8.88 0.33 8.16
CA PRO A 14 8.29 -0.37 9.30
C PRO A 14 8.18 -1.88 9.08
N ILE A 15 8.27 -2.66 10.17
CA ILE A 15 8.21 -4.13 10.11
C ILE A 15 6.93 -4.64 9.43
N ASP A 16 5.81 -3.95 9.59
CA ASP A 16 4.52 -4.32 8.98
C ASP A 16 4.58 -4.36 7.44
N ALA A 17 5.48 -3.58 6.82
CA ALA A 17 5.70 -3.59 5.37
C ALA A 17 6.63 -4.74 4.90
N GLN A 18 7.22 -5.51 5.83
CA GLN A 18 8.26 -6.50 5.56
C GLN A 18 7.86 -7.94 5.93
N VAL A 19 6.72 -8.15 6.60
CA VAL A 19 6.30 -9.47 7.11
C VAL A 19 5.58 -10.35 6.09
N ALA A 20 5.16 -9.80 4.95
CA ALA A 20 4.48 -10.55 3.90
C ALA A 20 4.76 -9.94 2.51
N PRO A 21 4.54 -10.71 1.42
CA PRO A 21 4.82 -10.24 0.08
C PRO A 21 4.01 -8.99 -0.29
N VAL A 22 4.69 -7.99 -0.85
CA VAL A 22 4.09 -6.82 -1.48
C VAL A 22 3.94 -7.11 -2.98
N ASN A 23 2.72 -7.06 -3.49
CA ASN A 23 2.44 -7.28 -4.92
C ASN A 23 2.21 -5.98 -5.69
N GLY A 24 1.94 -4.88 -4.99
CA GLY A 24 1.72 -3.59 -5.63
C GLY A 24 1.75 -2.44 -4.63
N SER A 25 2.11 -1.26 -5.15
CA SER A 25 2.14 -0.02 -4.39
C SER A 25 1.70 1.15 -5.25
N ILE A 26 1.14 2.17 -4.60
CA ILE A 26 0.95 3.50 -5.18
C ILE A 26 1.40 4.55 -4.17
N THR A 27 1.83 5.70 -4.66
CA THR A 27 2.12 6.89 -3.85
C THR A 27 0.96 7.87 -3.94
N VAL A 28 0.53 8.40 -2.79
CA VAL A 28 -0.52 9.41 -2.72
C VAL A 28 -0.35 10.24 -1.47
N ASP A 29 -0.62 11.55 -1.54
CA ASP A 29 -0.75 12.41 -0.36
C ASP A 29 -2.08 12.05 0.36
N PHE A 30 -2.03 11.08 1.26
CA PHE A 30 -3.22 10.49 1.86
C PHE A 30 -3.77 11.38 2.97
N ASN A 31 -2.93 12.07 3.74
CA ASN A 31 -3.32 12.96 4.81
C ASN A 31 -3.39 14.45 4.40
N GLU A 32 -3.12 14.80 3.15
CA GLU A 32 -3.14 16.18 2.61
C GLU A 32 -2.13 17.11 3.30
N ASP A 33 -0.96 16.58 3.68
CA ASP A 33 0.12 17.38 4.26
C ASP A 33 1.18 17.83 3.22
N GLY A 34 1.01 17.43 1.96
CA GLY A 34 1.92 17.74 0.87
C GLY A 34 3.04 16.72 0.68
N TYR A 35 3.11 15.67 1.51
CA TYR A 35 4.08 14.58 1.39
C TYR A 35 3.40 13.31 0.86
N ASN A 36 4.05 12.65 -0.11
CA ASN A 36 3.51 11.39 -0.63
C ASN A 36 3.66 10.26 0.40
N ASP A 37 2.53 9.70 0.78
CA ASP A 37 2.39 8.43 1.50
C ASP A 37 2.41 7.25 0.52
N ILE A 38 2.45 6.03 1.05
CA ILE A 38 2.44 4.80 0.24
C ILE A 38 1.29 3.90 0.69
N LEU A 39 0.46 3.49 -0.27
CA LEU A 39 -0.48 2.38 -0.08
C LEU A 39 0.13 1.10 -0.63
N LEU A 40 0.16 0.05 0.20
CA LEU A 40 0.70 -1.26 -0.14
C LEU A 40 -0.41 -2.30 -0.15
N ILE A 41 -0.37 -3.18 -1.14
CA ILE A 41 -1.20 -4.37 -1.23
C ILE A 41 -0.33 -5.62 -1.34
N GLY A 42 -0.87 -6.75 -0.95
CA GLY A 42 -0.16 -8.01 -1.07
C GLY A 42 -1.02 -9.23 -0.83
N ASN A 43 -0.56 -10.07 0.09
CA ASN A 43 -0.95 -11.46 0.25
C ASN A 43 -0.56 -12.34 -0.93
N ASN A 44 -0.38 -13.63 -0.65
CA ASN A 44 -0.23 -14.65 -1.67
C ASN A 44 -0.88 -15.95 -1.23
N PHE A 45 -1.98 -16.31 -1.90
CA PHE A 45 -2.73 -17.53 -1.59
C PHE A 45 -2.36 -18.73 -2.47
N GLY A 46 -1.54 -18.51 -3.51
CA GLY A 46 -1.10 -19.54 -4.46
C GLY A 46 0.26 -20.16 -4.12
N ASN A 47 0.70 -20.07 -2.86
CA ASN A 47 1.98 -20.61 -2.43
C ASN A 47 1.95 -22.16 -2.33
N GLU A 48 3.13 -22.78 -2.16
CA GLU A 48 3.29 -24.21 -1.86
C GLU A 48 2.34 -24.66 -0.75
N VAL A 49 1.65 -25.79 -0.96
CA VAL A 49 0.55 -26.25 -0.07
C VAL A 49 0.99 -26.38 1.38
N PHE A 50 2.23 -26.82 1.62
CA PHE A 50 2.75 -27.02 2.98
C PHE A 50 3.13 -25.70 3.69
N VAL A 51 3.41 -24.63 2.94
CA VAL A 51 3.71 -23.30 3.52
C VAL A 51 2.42 -22.58 3.89
N GLY A 52 1.32 -22.89 3.19
CA GLY A 52 0.04 -22.22 3.40
C GLY A 52 0.02 -20.81 2.79
N ARG A 53 -0.97 -20.01 3.19
CA ARG A 53 -1.16 -18.65 2.66
C ARG A 53 -0.24 -17.67 3.36
N ASN A 54 0.36 -16.76 2.60
CA ASN A 54 0.94 -15.55 3.16
C ASN A 54 -0.17 -14.50 3.21
N ASP A 55 -0.89 -14.35 4.32
CA ASP A 55 -2.12 -13.56 4.44
C ASP A 55 -2.04 -12.40 5.46
N ALA A 56 -0.82 -11.99 5.81
CA ALA A 56 -0.58 -10.94 6.80
C ALA A 56 -0.62 -9.50 6.24
N LEU A 57 -0.59 -9.29 4.92
CA LEU A 57 -0.59 -7.95 4.31
C LEU A 57 -1.97 -7.59 3.74
N ASN A 58 -2.92 -7.33 4.63
CA ASN A 58 -4.31 -7.05 4.30
C ASN A 58 -4.57 -5.57 3.91
N GLY A 59 -3.61 -4.96 3.22
CA GLY A 59 -3.53 -3.51 3.00
C GLY A 59 -2.74 -2.79 4.09
N LEU A 60 -1.86 -1.88 3.70
CA LEU A 60 -1.07 -1.07 4.63
C LEU A 60 -0.88 0.34 4.07
N LEU A 61 -1.16 1.34 4.91
CA LEU A 61 -0.79 2.73 4.64
C LEU A 61 0.52 3.01 5.39
N LEU A 62 1.53 3.44 4.66
CA LEU A 62 2.75 4.00 5.20
C LEU A 62 2.68 5.53 5.08
N GLN A 63 2.45 6.18 6.22
CA GLN A 63 2.39 7.64 6.29
C GLN A 63 3.79 8.22 6.37
N ASN A 64 4.09 9.17 5.50
CA ASN A 64 5.35 9.89 5.44
C ASN A 64 5.36 11.03 6.46
N ASP A 65 6.51 11.29 7.10
CA ASP A 65 6.69 12.42 8.01
C ASP A 65 7.29 13.67 7.34
N GLY A 66 7.50 13.61 6.01
CA GLY A 66 8.13 14.66 5.21
C GLY A 66 9.66 14.66 5.24
N ASN A 67 10.28 13.86 6.10
CA ASN A 67 11.73 13.74 6.26
C ASN A 67 12.27 12.40 5.74
N GLY A 68 11.43 11.63 5.03
CA GLY A 68 11.79 10.33 4.49
C GLY A 68 11.61 9.17 5.47
N ASN A 69 10.96 9.40 6.63
CA ASN A 69 10.54 8.32 7.52
C ASN A 69 9.09 7.95 7.26
N PHE A 70 8.79 6.66 7.40
CA PHE A 70 7.44 6.13 7.25
C PHE A 70 6.94 5.51 8.54
N LYS A 71 5.66 5.74 8.85
CA LYS A 71 4.95 5.10 9.95
C LYS A 71 3.79 4.27 9.40
N SER A 72 3.67 3.04 9.89
CA SER A 72 2.50 2.20 9.61
C SER A 72 1.23 2.80 10.21
N VAL A 73 0.19 2.91 9.41
CA VAL A 73 -1.18 3.21 9.83
C VAL A 73 -2.02 1.94 9.64
N SER A 74 -2.60 1.45 10.73
CA SER A 74 -3.42 0.23 10.71
C SER A 74 -4.64 0.39 9.80
N THR A 75 -5.11 -0.72 9.22
CA THR A 75 -6.31 -0.77 8.37
C THR A 75 -7.55 -0.23 9.08
N SER A 76 -7.67 -0.43 10.40
CA SER A 76 -8.74 0.13 11.23
C SER A 76 -8.74 1.66 11.31
N LYS A 77 -7.57 2.29 11.16
CA LYS A 77 -7.41 3.76 11.17
C LYS A 77 -7.46 4.35 9.77
N SER A 78 -6.84 3.69 8.80
CA SER A 78 -6.79 4.18 7.42
C SER A 78 -8.07 3.88 6.63
N GLY A 79 -8.86 2.89 7.03
CA GLY A 79 -9.99 2.37 6.25
C GLY A 79 -9.57 1.57 5.01
N PHE A 80 -8.26 1.42 4.77
CA PHE A 80 -7.72 0.71 3.61
C PHE A 80 -7.53 -0.78 3.92
N PHE A 81 -8.56 -1.57 3.69
CA PHE A 81 -8.59 -3.00 4.01
C PHE A 81 -8.78 -3.89 2.78
N VAL A 82 -7.73 -4.65 2.43
CA VAL A 82 -7.64 -5.53 1.27
C VAL A 82 -7.24 -6.95 1.71
N PRO A 83 -8.19 -7.77 2.21
CA PRO A 83 -7.87 -9.07 2.80
C PRO A 83 -7.61 -10.22 1.83
N GLY A 84 -7.91 -10.05 0.53
CA GLY A 84 -7.77 -11.13 -0.45
C GLY A 84 -6.36 -11.26 -1.00
N ASP A 85 -6.21 -12.11 -2.03
CA ASP A 85 -4.97 -12.30 -2.79
C ASP A 85 -4.77 -11.16 -3.80
N ALA A 86 -4.36 -9.99 -3.30
CA ALA A 86 -4.31 -8.76 -4.08
C ALA A 86 -3.15 -8.78 -5.10
N LYS A 87 -3.43 -8.41 -6.35
CA LYS A 87 -2.48 -8.55 -7.47
C LYS A 87 -2.02 -7.23 -8.08
N SER A 88 -2.85 -6.21 -8.06
CA SER A 88 -2.48 -4.90 -8.60
C SER A 88 -3.32 -3.80 -7.95
N ILE A 89 -2.72 -2.62 -7.83
CA ILE A 89 -3.37 -1.39 -7.38
C ILE A 89 -3.10 -0.29 -8.39
N THR A 90 -4.12 0.52 -8.67
CA THR A 90 -3.98 1.69 -9.53
C THR A 90 -4.90 2.82 -9.09
N THR A 91 -4.62 4.02 -9.57
CA THR A 91 -5.36 5.23 -9.26
C THR A 91 -6.17 5.67 -10.48
N VAL A 92 -7.46 5.90 -10.29
CA VAL A 92 -8.36 6.43 -11.34
C VAL A 92 -8.86 7.80 -10.93
N LYS A 93 -8.66 8.79 -11.79
CA LYS A 93 -9.14 10.16 -11.56
C LYS A 93 -10.67 10.17 -11.54
N ASN A 94 -11.22 10.85 -10.55
CA ASN A 94 -12.64 11.15 -10.50
C ASN A 94 -12.88 12.43 -11.31
N SER A 95 -13.78 12.40 -12.30
CA SER A 95 -14.07 13.57 -13.12
C SER A 95 -14.99 14.60 -12.43
N LYS A 96 -15.65 14.21 -11.34
CA LYS A 96 -16.61 15.03 -10.59
C LYS A 96 -16.07 15.54 -9.26
N ASN A 97 -15.09 14.86 -8.66
CA ASN A 97 -14.46 15.23 -7.40
C ASN A 97 -12.94 15.31 -7.56
N ALA A 98 -12.27 16.09 -6.71
CA ALA A 98 -10.81 16.17 -6.70
C ALA A 98 -10.14 14.86 -6.25
N LEU A 99 -10.80 14.10 -5.36
CA LEU A 99 -10.22 12.89 -4.78
C LEU A 99 -10.31 11.68 -5.74
N PRO A 100 -9.19 11.01 -6.03
CA PRO A 100 -9.18 9.86 -6.94
C PRO A 100 -9.77 8.60 -6.27
N TYR A 101 -10.06 7.60 -7.10
CA TYR A 101 -10.35 6.24 -6.65
C TYR A 101 -9.07 5.40 -6.66
N TYR A 102 -8.91 4.55 -5.65
CA TYR A 102 -7.89 3.50 -5.63
C TYR A 102 -8.56 2.16 -5.94
N ILE A 103 -8.15 1.53 -7.04
CA ILE A 103 -8.72 0.28 -7.53
C ILE A 103 -7.72 -0.84 -7.28
N VAL A 104 -8.17 -1.89 -6.60
CA VAL A 104 -7.36 -3.05 -6.24
C VAL A 104 -7.96 -4.31 -6.84
N THR A 105 -7.18 -5.06 -7.61
CA THR A 105 -7.59 -6.37 -8.13
C THR A 105 -7.18 -7.48 -7.17
N GLN A 106 -8.02 -8.51 -7.08
CA GLN A 106 -7.78 -9.70 -6.27
C GLN A 106 -7.92 -10.94 -7.16
N ASN A 107 -7.01 -11.90 -7.01
CA ASN A 107 -7.06 -13.14 -7.77
C ASN A 107 -8.30 -13.97 -7.37
N ARG A 108 -9.13 -14.31 -8.36
CA ARG A 108 -10.40 -15.06 -8.20
C ARG A 108 -11.37 -14.47 -7.16
N ASP A 109 -11.33 -13.15 -6.97
CA ASP A 109 -12.23 -12.45 -6.06
C ASP A 109 -12.61 -11.08 -6.66
N SER A 110 -13.51 -10.36 -6.00
CA SER A 110 -14.02 -9.07 -6.44
C SER A 110 -12.94 -7.98 -6.41
N ILE A 111 -13.06 -7.01 -7.31
CA ILE A 111 -12.28 -5.77 -7.25
C ILE A 111 -12.71 -4.97 -6.02
N ARG A 112 -11.75 -4.33 -5.33
CA ARG A 112 -12.02 -3.38 -4.26
C ARG A 112 -11.73 -1.96 -4.74
N ILE A 113 -12.63 -1.04 -4.42
CA ILE A 113 -12.51 0.38 -4.77
C ILE A 113 -12.55 1.17 -3.47
N PHE A 114 -11.58 2.05 -3.29
CA PHE A 114 -11.47 2.95 -2.16
C PHE A 114 -11.49 4.39 -2.64
N GLN A 115 -11.97 5.28 -1.80
CA GLN A 115 -11.82 6.72 -1.91
C GLN A 115 -11.57 7.24 -0.49
N LYS A 116 -10.76 8.29 -0.35
CA LYS A 116 -10.61 8.97 0.93
C LYS A 116 -11.96 9.61 1.30
N ASN A 117 -12.40 9.40 2.54
CA ASN A 117 -13.62 10.01 3.09
C ASN A 117 -13.43 11.50 3.38
#